data_AF-A0A0R2Q3Y6-F1
#
_entry.id   AF-A0A0R2Q3Y6-F1
#
_cell.length_a   1.000
_cell.length_b   1.000
_cell.length_c   1.000
_cell.angle_alpha   90.00
_cell.angle_beta   90.00
_cell.angle_gamma   90.00
#
_symmetry.space_group_name_H-M   'P 1'
#
loop_
_entity.id
_entity.type
_entity.pdbx_description
1 polymer ?
#
loop_
_entity_poly.entity_id
_entity_poly.type
_entity_poly.pdbx_seq_one_letter_code
_entity_poly.pdbx_strand_id
1 'polypeptide(L)' 'MQVSLDLLTYLLSDEVQREFIEKTYEYSLVLKDANPLGLPPLSQIPSPRVDLSLLANLSKTQALLIKVGLI' A
#
# COMPACT_ATOMS: atom_id res chain seq x y z
N MET A 1 8.98 21.85 7.33
CA MET A 1 9.44 20.98 6.22
C MET A 1 10.50 19.96 6.66
N GLN A 2 11.44 20.28 7.55
CA GLN A 2 12.47 19.31 7.97
C GLN A 2 11.89 18.10 8.71
N VAL A 3 11.04 18.34 9.73
CA VAL A 3 10.43 17.26 10.55
C VAL A 3 9.64 16.25 9.72
N SER A 4 8.93 16.70 8.68
CA SER A 4 8.18 15.79 7.80
C SER A 4 9.10 14.88 6.97
N LEU A 5 10.26 15.39 6.55
CA LEU A 5 11.22 14.60 5.79
C LEU A 5 11.96 13.60 6.69
N ASP A 6 12.31 14.02 7.90
CA ASP A 6 12.94 13.14 8.90
C ASP A 6 12.01 11.98 9.27
N LEU A 7 10.70 12.26 9.44
CA LEU A 7 9.70 11.22 9.68
C LEU A 7 9.56 10.26 8.49
N LEU A 8 9.52 10.77 7.25
CA LEU A 8 9.49 9.90 6.07
C LEU A 8 10.74 9.02 6.00
N THR A 9 11.91 9.58 6.30
CA THR A 9 13.17 8.83 6.33
C THR A 9 13.14 7.73 7.38
N TYR A 10 12.62 8.02 8.57
CA TYR A 10 12.42 7.04 9.63
C TYR A 10 11.46 5.93 9.20
N LEU A 11 10.28 6.29 8.67
CA LEU A 11 9.27 5.32 8.23
C LEU A 11 9.80 4.41 7.13
N LEU A 12 10.65 4.92 6.24
CA LEU A 12 11.24 4.17 5.14
C LEU A 12 12.54 3.44 5.51
N SER A 13 12.99 3.52 6.78
CA SER A 13 14.19 2.81 7.22
C SER A 13 13.96 1.29 7.28
N ASP A 14 15.00 0.52 7.01
CA ASP A 14 14.94 -0.96 7.03
C ASP A 14 14.45 -1.53 8.37
N GLU A 15 14.80 -0.90 9.49
CA GLU A 15 14.37 -1.30 10.83
C GLU A 15 12.85 -1.18 10.97
N VAL A 16 12.30 0.00 10.68
CA VAL A 16 10.87 0.26 10.76
C VAL A 16 10.10 -0.56 9.73
N GLN A 17 10.67 -0.77 8.54
CA GLN A 17 10.03 -1.59 7.50
C GLN A 17 9.96 -3.07 7.90
N ARG A 18 10.94 -3.62 8.63
CA ARG A 18 10.84 -4.98 9.19
C ARG A 18 9.73 -5.07 10.23
N GLU A 19 9.66 -4.11 11.16
CA GLU A 19 8.60 -4.05 12.16
C GLU A 19 7.20 -3.89 11.52
N PHE A 20 7.11 -3.06 10.48
CA PHE A 20 5.88 -2.84 9.71
C PHE A 20 5.37 -4.17 9.14
N ILE A 21 6.20 -4.93 8.42
CA ILE A 21 5.81 -6.23 7.85
C ILE A 21 5.29 -7.18 8.93
N GLU A 22 5.99 -7.29 10.06
CA GLU A 22 5.63 -8.22 11.13
C GLU A 22 4.32 -7.83 11.84
N LYS A 23 4.07 -6.54 12.02
CA LYS A 23 2.92 -6.06 12.80
C LYS A 23 1.66 -5.85 11.96
N THR A 24 1.79 -5.46 10.70
CA THR A 24 0.66 -5.14 9.82
C THR A 24 0.34 -6.25 8.84
N TYR A 25 1.28 -7.18 8.62
CA TYR A 25 1.19 -8.20 7.58
C TYR A 25 1.11 -7.62 6.15
N GLU A 26 1.61 -6.40 5.96
CA GLU A 26 1.66 -5.72 4.66
C GLU A 26 3.04 -5.81 4.01
N TYR A 27 3.10 -5.68 2.67
CA TYR A 27 4.35 -5.69 1.93
C TYR A 27 5.12 -4.38 2.09
N SER A 28 6.42 -4.48 2.35
CA SER A 28 7.33 -3.33 2.25
C SER A 28 7.65 -3.03 0.78
N LEU A 29 7.63 -1.74 0.43
CA LEU A 29 8.13 -1.28 -0.87
C LEU A 29 9.64 -1.02 -0.88
N VAL A 30 10.27 -1.00 0.31
CA VAL A 30 11.71 -0.83 0.50
C VAL A 30 12.39 -2.20 0.49
N LEU A 31 11.91 -3.13 1.32
CA LEU A 31 12.44 -4.49 1.48
C LEU A 31 11.70 -5.47 0.55
N LYS A 32 12.00 -5.41 -0.75
CA LYS A 32 11.24 -6.15 -1.79
C LYS A 32 11.26 -7.67 -1.66
N ASP A 33 12.29 -8.22 -1.02
CA ASP A 33 12.44 -9.67 -0.82
C ASP A 33 11.83 -10.15 0.52
N ALA A 34 11.42 -9.23 1.39
CA ALA A 34 10.78 -9.54 2.65
C ALA A 34 9.27 -9.70 2.43
N ASN A 35 8.76 -10.90 2.70
CA ASN A 35 7.35 -11.24 2.52
C ASN A 35 6.66 -11.37 3.88
N PRO A 36 5.44 -10.85 4.04
CA PRO A 36 4.67 -11.02 5.25
C PRO A 36 4.38 -12.50 5.55
N LEU A 37 4.29 -12.83 6.83
CA LEU A 37 3.98 -14.19 7.24
C LEU A 37 2.62 -14.62 6.67
N GLY A 38 2.59 -15.78 6.01
CA GLY A 38 1.37 -16.37 5.46
C GLY A 38 0.93 -15.81 4.10
N LEU A 39 1.70 -14.90 3.50
CA LEU A 39 1.45 -14.38 2.15
C LEU A 39 2.50 -14.84 1.14
N PRO A 40 2.13 -15.05 -0.14
CA PRO A 40 3.10 -15.37 -1.18
C PRO A 40 4.02 -14.17 -1.45
N PRO A 41 5.13 -14.36 -2.20
CA PRO A 41 5.90 -13.22 -2.68
C PRO A 41 5.08 -12.22 -3.49
N LEU A 42 5.33 -10.92 -3.32
CA LEU A 42 4.60 -9.87 -4.04
C LEU A 42 4.67 -10.05 -5.57
N SER A 43 5.80 -10.56 -6.08
CA SER A 43 6.01 -10.87 -7.50
C SER A 43 5.09 -11.96 -8.06
N GLN A 44 4.48 -12.78 -7.19
CA GLN A 44 3.53 -13.81 -7.57
C GLN A 44 2.07 -13.31 -7.55
N ILE A 45 1.82 -12.10 -7.05
CA ILE A 45 0.48 -11.51 -7.04
C ILE A 45 0.24 -10.77 -8.36
N PRO A 46 -0.72 -11.21 -9.18
CA PRO A 46 -1.08 -10.49 -10.39
C PRO A 46 -1.70 -9.13 -10.00
N SER A 47 -1.12 -8.05 -10.52
CA SER A 47 -1.60 -6.69 -10.29
C SER A 47 -1.90 -5.98 -11.62
N PRO A 48 -3.01 -5.23 -11.73
CA PRO A 48 -3.29 -4.43 -12.91
C PRO A 48 -2.24 -3.33 -13.06
N ARG A 49 -1.76 -3.12 -14.30
CA ARG A 49 -0.89 -1.97 -14.63
C ARG A 49 -1.75 -0.71 -14.77
N VAL A 50 -2.13 -0.12 -13.65
CA VAL A 50 -2.87 1.14 -13.59
C VAL A 50 -2.10 2.16 -12.77
N ASP A 51 -2.09 3.41 -13.22
CA ASP A 51 -1.60 4.51 -12.42
C ASP A 51 -2.59 4.79 -11.29
N LEU A 52 -2.16 4.58 -10.04
CA LEU A 52 -3.00 4.75 -8.86
C LEU A 52 -3.48 6.20 -8.69
N SER A 53 -2.76 7.19 -9.24
CA SER A 53 -3.20 8.59 -9.19
C SER A 53 -4.51 8.82 -9.95
N LEU A 54 -4.80 7.98 -10.94
CA LEU A 54 -6.05 8.03 -11.71
C LEU A 54 -7.26 7.48 -10.93
N LEU A 55 -7.04 6.82 -9.79
CA LEU A 55 -8.10 6.32 -8.91
C LEU A 55 -8.70 7.41 -8.01
N ALA A 56 -8.22 8.65 -8.09
CA ALA A 56 -8.64 9.76 -7.23
C ALA A 56 -10.11 10.19 -7.42
N ASN A 57 -10.79 9.80 -8.51
CA ASN A 57 -12.19 10.18 -8.73
C ASN A 57 -13.16 9.30 -7.93
N LEU A 58 -13.18 9.52 -6.61
CA LEU A 58 -14.03 8.83 -5.66
C LEU A 58 -15.53 9.01 -5.97
N SER A 59 -15.93 10.20 -6.39
CA SER A 59 -17.34 10.52 -6.67
C SER A 59 -17.91 9.64 -7.78
N LYS A 60 -17.13 9.39 -8.84
CA LYS A 60 -17.55 8.48 -9.92
C LYS A 60 -17.73 7.05 -9.42
N THR A 61 -16.83 6.57 -8.57
CA THR A 61 -16.94 5.23 -7.97
C THR A 61 -18.18 5.13 -7.08
N GLN A 62 -18.44 6.13 -6.24
CA GLN A 62 -19.62 6.16 -5.37
C GLN A 62 -20.94 6.20 -6.16
N ALA A 63 -21.01 6.98 -7.24
CA ALA A 63 -22.19 7.03 -8.10
C ALA A 63 -22.53 5.67 -8.72
N LEU A 64 -21.49 4.88 -9.08
CA LEU A 64 -21.68 3.51 -9.54
C LEU A 64 -22.21 2.60 -8.43
N LEU A 65 -21.69 2.71 -7.21
CA LEU A 65 -22.14 1.92 -6.06
C LEU A 65 -23.60 2.20 -5.70
N ILE A 66 -24.02 3.47 -5.70
CA ILE A 66 -25.43 3.87 -5.49
C ILE A 66 -26.32 3.27 -6.58
N LYS A 67 -25.88 3.36 -7.84
CA LYS A 67 -26.64 2.83 -8.99
C LYS A 67 -26.91 1.33 -8.87
N VAL A 68 -26.00 0.57 -8.24
CA VAL A 68 -26.17 -0.88 -8.04
C VAL A 68 -26.67 -1.25 -6.63
N GLY A 69 -26.99 -0.26 -5.78
CA GLY A 69 -27.54 -0.48 -4.44
C GLY A 69 -26.55 -1.05 -3.42
N LEU A 70 -25.24 -0.83 -3.62
CA LEU A 70 -24.22 -1.27 -2.67
C LEU A 70 -23.98 -0.27 -1.53
N ILE A 71 -24.37 1.00 -1.73
CA ILE A 71 -24.43 2.07 -0.73
C ILE A 71 -25.62 3.00 -1.00
#